data_AF-A0A3C0BCR6-F1
#
_entry.id   AF-A0A3C0BCR6-F1
#
_cell.length_a   1.000
_cell.length_b   1.000
_cell.length_c   1.000
_cell.angle_alpha   90.00
_cell.angle_beta   90.00
_cell.angle_gamma   90.00
#
_symmetry.space_group_name_H-M   'P 1'
#
loop_
_entity.id
_entity.type
_entity.pdbx_description
1 polymer ?
#
loop_
_entity_poly.entity_id
_entity_poly.type
_entity_poly.pdbx_seq_one_letter_code
_entity_poly.pdbx_strand_id
1 'polypeptide(L)'
;MKITTAKKGWGIVLLLLVILTGLAFYPLPAQEPIHYYERESGQIKTERVAGEKWLVWLYYNPVGEVTLWTLAKRKLVSSIYGNSMDQASSAKKIPPFIEDFDIDMSIAQKQEFNSFNDFFTRKLKKNARPVDTGANIVVSPADGKILAYADISNSDFIIKGYRFDVSSFLNDPELAPKFIHGSLLIIRLAPADYHRFHFPLNGTITKNKQIDGDYYSVNPYALRKKAEIFCLNKREYTLLSNPLFGEVVVAEVGATLVGSIVQTFEGSIVNKGEEKGFFKFGGSTVVLLFEKDKIRIDQDLLTNTEMGYETTVKMGERIGELK
;
A
#
# COMPACT_ATOMS: atom_id res chain seq x y z
N MET A 1 0.48 66.22 8.76
CA MET A 1 1.41 65.40 7.95
C MET A 1 1.29 63.93 8.42
N LYS A 2 0.56 63.07 7.69
CA LYS A 2 0.41 61.65 8.06
C LYS A 2 1.51 60.82 7.39
N ILE A 3 2.46 60.31 8.17
CA ILE A 3 3.52 59.42 7.67
C ILE A 3 2.93 58.02 7.42
N THR A 4 3.26 57.44 6.27
CA THR A 4 2.64 56.22 5.74
C THR A 4 3.24 54.95 6.34
N THR A 5 2.47 54.23 7.15
CA THR A 5 2.87 52.96 7.79
C THR A 5 2.84 51.74 6.87
N ALA A 6 2.40 51.88 5.61
CA ALA A 6 2.18 50.77 4.67
C ALA A 6 3.46 50.05 4.17
N LYS A 7 4.66 50.68 4.24
CA LYS A 7 5.89 50.10 3.66
C LYS A 7 6.57 49.02 4.51
N LYS A 8 6.35 48.95 5.82
CA LYS A 8 7.02 47.97 6.69
C LYS A 8 6.54 46.53 6.49
N GLY A 9 5.26 46.31 6.15
CA GLY A 9 4.72 44.96 5.95
C GLY A 9 5.32 44.24 4.74
N TRP A 10 5.47 44.94 3.61
CA TRP A 10 6.00 44.37 2.37
C TRP A 10 7.44 43.87 2.50
N GLY A 11 8.31 44.57 3.24
CA GLY A 11 9.68 44.12 3.48
C GLY A 11 9.74 42.80 4.26
N ILE A 12 8.85 42.62 5.24
CA ILE A 12 8.76 41.38 6.02
C ILE A 12 8.21 40.24 5.15
N VAL A 13 7.16 40.50 4.35
CA VAL A 13 6.60 39.51 3.41
C VAL A 13 7.62 39.08 2.36
N LEU A 14 8.39 40.01 1.80
CA LEU A 14 9.43 39.71 0.82
C LEU A 14 10.57 38.89 1.44
N LEU A 15 11.00 39.24 2.66
CA LEU A 15 12.01 38.48 3.41
C LEU A 15 11.53 37.05 3.70
N LEU A 16 10.29 36.89 4.13
CA LEU A 16 9.67 35.57 4.37
C LEU A 16 9.58 34.76 3.07
N LEU A 17 9.22 35.38 1.94
CA LEU A 17 9.22 34.74 0.63
C LEU A 17 10.62 34.26 0.21
N VAL A 18 11.65 35.10 0.40
CA VAL A 18 13.05 34.72 0.11
C VAL A 18 13.52 33.57 1.01
N ILE A 19 13.19 33.61 2.31
CA ILE A 19 13.51 32.52 3.25
C ILE A 19 12.78 31.23 2.86
N LEU A 20 11.47 31.27 2.58
CA LEU A 20 10.69 30.12 2.13
C LEU A 20 11.22 29.55 0.81
N THR A 21 11.62 30.40 -0.14
CA THR A 21 12.20 29.98 -1.42
C THR A 21 13.57 29.32 -1.20
N GLY A 22 14.43 29.92 -0.38
CA GLY A 22 15.74 29.36 -0.02
C GLY A 22 15.62 28.02 0.71
N LEU A 23 14.63 27.87 1.60
CA LEU A 23 14.34 26.59 2.26
C LEU A 23 13.77 25.56 1.27
N ALA A 24 12.88 25.95 0.35
CA ALA A 24 12.29 25.05 -0.64
C ALA A 24 13.32 24.47 -1.63
N PHE A 25 14.38 25.22 -1.95
CA PHE A 25 15.50 24.78 -2.78
C PHE A 25 16.73 24.32 -1.99
N TYR A 26 16.63 24.20 -0.66
CA TYR A 26 17.72 23.70 0.18
C TYR A 26 18.09 22.26 -0.21
N PRO A 27 19.39 21.93 -0.37
CA PRO A 27 19.81 20.61 -0.81
C PRO A 27 19.36 19.53 0.18
N LEU A 28 18.71 18.49 -0.36
CA LEU A 28 18.18 17.38 0.41
C LEU A 28 19.31 16.40 0.76
N PRO A 29 19.30 15.81 1.97
CA PRO A 29 20.26 14.75 2.30
C PRO A 29 20.07 13.56 1.35
N ALA A 30 21.17 12.98 0.90
CA ALA A 30 21.15 11.75 0.11
C ALA A 30 20.35 10.68 0.87
N GLN A 31 19.46 9.99 0.15
CA GLN A 31 18.62 8.97 0.73
C GLN A 31 19.20 7.60 0.46
N GLU A 32 19.32 6.79 1.52
CA GLU A 32 19.63 5.37 1.37
C GLU A 32 18.56 4.70 0.48
N PRO A 33 18.96 3.99 -0.59
CA PRO A 33 18.04 3.29 -1.47
C PRO A 33 17.10 2.36 -0.71
N ILE A 34 15.98 2.01 -1.34
CA ILE A 34 15.06 1.02 -0.79
C ILE A 34 15.41 -0.33 -1.42
N HIS A 35 15.90 -1.23 -0.57
CA HIS A 35 16.26 -2.58 -0.97
C HIS A 35 15.14 -3.56 -0.59
N TYR A 36 14.92 -4.55 -1.45
CA TYR A 36 13.96 -5.63 -1.25
C TYR A 36 14.54 -6.94 -1.78
N TYR A 37 14.03 -8.07 -1.30
CA TYR A 37 14.43 -9.39 -1.79
C TYR A 37 13.51 -9.83 -2.93
N GLU A 38 14.05 -10.10 -4.12
CA GLU A 38 13.28 -10.70 -5.20
C GLU A 38 13.26 -12.22 -5.04
N ARG A 39 12.09 -12.75 -4.68
CA ARG A 39 11.89 -14.16 -4.32
C ARG A 39 12.19 -15.13 -5.46
N GLU A 40 11.85 -14.74 -6.69
CA GLU A 40 12.05 -15.56 -7.89
C GLU A 40 13.53 -15.77 -8.24
N SER A 41 14.40 -14.79 -7.98
CA SER A 41 15.83 -14.87 -8.28
C SER A 41 16.73 -15.11 -7.07
N GLY A 42 16.21 -14.95 -5.85
CA GLY A 42 17.00 -15.03 -4.61
C GLY A 42 17.94 -13.84 -4.41
N GLN A 43 17.67 -12.69 -5.05
CA GLN A 43 18.60 -11.55 -5.08
C GLN A 43 18.01 -10.31 -4.42
N ILE A 44 18.85 -9.56 -3.71
CA ILE A 44 18.50 -8.21 -3.23
C ILE A 44 18.51 -7.26 -4.43
N LYS A 45 17.40 -6.55 -4.64
CA LYS A 45 17.22 -5.53 -5.67
C LYS A 45 16.90 -4.18 -5.05
N THR A 46 17.06 -3.11 -5.85
CA THR A 46 16.72 -1.74 -5.46
C THR A 46 15.38 -1.36 -6.09
N GLU A 47 14.44 -0.86 -5.29
CA GLU A 47 13.13 -0.41 -5.76
C GLU A 47 13.24 0.92 -6.52
N ARG A 48 12.72 0.96 -7.74
CA ARG A 48 12.43 2.23 -8.43
C ARG A 48 11.18 2.84 -7.79
N VAL A 49 11.29 4.04 -7.22
CA VAL A 49 10.18 4.71 -6.56
C VAL A 49 9.50 5.74 -7.48
N ALA A 50 8.22 5.54 -7.77
CA ALA A 50 7.43 6.48 -8.56
C ALA A 50 7.37 7.86 -7.91
N GLY A 51 7.84 8.88 -8.64
CA GLY A 51 7.91 10.25 -8.15
C GLY A 51 8.93 10.47 -7.02
N GLU A 52 9.96 9.62 -6.90
CA GLU A 52 10.95 9.65 -5.81
C GLU A 52 11.46 11.07 -5.48
N LYS A 53 11.95 11.82 -6.47
CA LYS A 53 12.46 13.18 -6.28
C LYS A 53 11.44 14.12 -5.62
N TRP A 54 10.16 13.99 -5.99
CA TRP A 54 9.06 14.74 -5.38
C TRP A 54 8.73 14.24 -3.97
N LEU A 55 8.74 12.93 -3.74
CA LEU A 55 8.51 12.35 -2.42
C LEU A 55 9.63 12.69 -1.44
N VAL A 56 10.90 12.60 -1.84
CA VAL A 56 12.05 12.98 -1.02
C VAL A 56 11.98 14.48 -0.68
N TRP A 57 11.60 15.34 -1.63
CA TRP A 57 11.32 16.75 -1.33
C TRP A 57 10.17 16.93 -0.33
N LEU A 58 9.03 16.26 -0.56
CA LEU A 58 7.83 16.37 0.28
C LEU A 58 8.05 15.86 1.73
N TYR A 59 8.89 14.84 1.92
CA TYR A 59 9.14 14.22 3.23
C TYR A 59 10.41 14.72 3.94
N TYR A 60 11.38 15.30 3.24
CA TYR A 60 12.68 15.71 3.83
C TYR A 60 13.04 17.20 3.63
N ASN A 61 12.25 17.97 2.88
CA ASN A 61 12.36 19.44 2.88
C ASN A 61 11.48 20.04 4.01
N PRO A 62 11.92 21.03 4.79
CA PRO A 62 11.07 21.69 5.79
C PRO A 62 9.80 22.34 5.21
N VAL A 63 9.87 22.93 4.01
CA VAL A 63 8.71 23.50 3.29
C VAL A 63 7.83 22.39 2.71
N GLY A 64 8.46 21.32 2.22
CA GLY A 64 7.78 20.09 1.77
C GLY A 64 6.99 19.45 2.91
N GLU A 65 7.55 19.34 4.11
CA GLU A 65 6.89 18.81 5.28
C GLU A 65 5.71 19.68 5.71
N VAL A 66 5.85 21.01 5.74
CA VAL A 66 4.70 21.92 5.98
C VAL A 66 3.62 21.73 4.91
N THR A 67 3.99 21.51 3.65
CA THR A 67 3.08 21.24 2.53
C THR A 67 2.38 19.88 2.69
N LEU A 68 3.09 18.85 3.17
CA LEU A 68 2.55 17.53 3.50
C LEU A 68 1.49 17.64 4.62
N TRP A 69 1.83 18.32 5.72
CA TRP A 69 0.94 18.53 6.86
C TRP A 69 -0.29 19.38 6.53
N THR A 70 -0.18 20.36 5.63
CA THR A 70 -1.27 21.29 5.30
C THR A 70 -2.18 20.84 4.15
N LEU A 71 -1.62 20.22 3.10
CA LEU A 71 -2.34 19.88 1.86
C LEU A 71 -2.47 18.37 1.64
N ALA A 72 -1.38 17.60 1.72
CA ALA A 72 -1.38 16.19 1.30
C ALA A 72 -2.26 15.27 2.17
N LYS A 73 -2.40 15.58 3.47
CA LYS A 73 -3.33 14.86 4.37
C LYS A 73 -4.80 15.02 4.00
N ARG A 74 -5.18 16.09 3.28
CA ARG A 74 -6.59 16.39 3.04
C ARG A 74 -7.16 15.43 1.99
N LYS A 75 -8.20 14.67 2.37
CA LYS A 75 -9.05 13.84 1.50
C LYS A 75 -9.37 14.51 0.16
N LEU A 76 -9.59 15.83 0.16
CA LEU A 76 -9.81 16.66 -1.02
C LEU A 76 -8.66 16.60 -2.06
N VAL A 77 -7.40 16.71 -1.64
CA VAL A 77 -6.24 16.72 -2.56
C VAL A 77 -6.01 15.33 -3.16
N SER A 78 -6.10 14.28 -2.33
CA SER A 78 -6.03 12.88 -2.80
C SER A 78 -7.17 12.57 -3.78
N SER A 79 -8.39 13.02 -3.47
CA SER A 79 -9.56 12.85 -4.34
C SER A 79 -9.45 13.61 -5.66
N ILE A 80 -9.06 14.89 -5.66
CA ILE A 80 -8.87 15.68 -6.89
C ILE A 80 -7.82 15.01 -7.80
N TYR A 81 -6.70 14.59 -7.24
CA TYR A 81 -5.63 13.95 -8.02
C TYR A 81 -6.03 12.56 -8.52
N GLY A 82 -6.67 11.73 -7.69
CA GLY A 82 -7.21 10.43 -8.09
C GLY A 82 -8.26 10.55 -9.21
N ASN A 83 -9.18 11.50 -9.09
CA ASN A 83 -10.20 11.82 -10.12
C ASN A 83 -9.56 12.33 -11.42
N SER A 84 -8.39 12.99 -11.35
CA SER A 84 -7.65 13.40 -12.55
C SER A 84 -7.09 12.22 -13.34
N MET A 85 -6.88 11.06 -12.70
CA MET A 85 -6.44 9.82 -13.37
C MET A 85 -7.59 9.03 -14.00
N ASP A 86 -8.84 9.39 -13.72
CA ASP A 86 -10.00 8.89 -14.48
C ASP A 86 -10.20 9.64 -15.81
N GLN A 87 -9.58 10.82 -15.98
CA GLN A 87 -9.74 11.66 -17.18
C GLN A 87 -8.97 11.11 -18.38
N ALA A 88 -9.53 11.25 -19.59
CA ALA A 88 -8.89 10.74 -20.81
C ALA A 88 -7.51 11.35 -21.11
N SER A 89 -7.29 12.61 -20.71
CA SER A 89 -5.99 13.27 -20.82
C SER A 89 -4.87 12.59 -20.03
N SER A 90 -5.20 11.81 -18.99
CA SER A 90 -4.22 11.08 -18.18
C SER A 90 -3.62 9.86 -18.89
N ALA A 91 -4.26 9.33 -19.94
CA ALA A 91 -3.72 8.21 -20.72
C ALA A 91 -2.34 8.53 -21.34
N LYS A 92 -2.04 9.81 -21.57
CA LYS A 92 -0.72 10.29 -22.04
C LYS A 92 0.44 9.96 -21.08
N LYS A 93 0.15 9.63 -19.82
CA LYS A 93 1.15 9.22 -18.82
C LYS A 93 1.50 7.73 -18.91
N ILE A 94 0.74 6.92 -19.64
CA ILE A 94 0.90 5.47 -19.67
C ILE A 94 2.21 5.04 -20.35
N PRO A 95 2.57 5.52 -21.57
CA PRO A 95 3.81 5.09 -22.22
C PRO A 95 5.09 5.32 -21.41
N PRO A 96 5.39 6.53 -20.88
CA PRO A 96 6.61 6.73 -20.09
C PRO A 96 6.56 5.96 -18.77
N PHE A 97 5.37 5.70 -18.20
CA PHE A 97 5.24 4.89 -16.98
C PHE A 97 5.49 3.40 -17.23
N ILE A 98 5.19 2.87 -18.42
CA ILE A 98 5.57 1.51 -18.80
C ILE A 98 7.09 1.40 -18.93
N GLU A 99 7.73 2.41 -19.53
CA GLU A 99 9.18 2.48 -19.74
C GLU A 99 9.96 2.66 -18.43
N ASP A 100 9.60 3.65 -17.59
CA ASP A 100 10.25 3.95 -16.30
C ASP A 100 10.27 2.72 -15.35
N PHE A 101 9.26 1.85 -15.44
CA PHE A 101 9.03 0.73 -14.52
C PHE A 101 9.16 -0.66 -15.16
N ASP A 102 9.60 -0.77 -16.42
CA ASP A 102 9.73 -2.03 -17.17
C ASP A 102 8.46 -2.92 -17.09
N ILE A 103 7.27 -2.31 -17.22
CA ILE A 103 6.00 -3.01 -16.99
C ILE A 103 5.71 -3.97 -18.15
N ASP A 104 5.69 -5.27 -17.86
CA ASP A 104 5.28 -6.29 -18.83
C ASP A 104 3.80 -6.14 -19.23
N MET A 105 3.59 -5.60 -20.43
CA MET A 105 2.29 -5.47 -21.05
C MET A 105 1.86 -6.72 -21.82
N SER A 106 2.76 -7.67 -22.09
CA SER A 106 2.43 -8.91 -22.79
C SER A 106 1.43 -9.77 -22.01
N ILE A 107 1.43 -9.68 -20.69
CA ILE A 107 0.48 -10.36 -19.79
C ILE A 107 -0.85 -9.61 -19.57
N ALA A 108 -0.98 -8.36 -20.02
CA ALA A 108 -2.22 -7.61 -19.86
C ALA A 108 -3.33 -8.15 -20.79
N GLN A 109 -4.58 -8.16 -20.31
CA GLN A 109 -5.75 -8.63 -21.09
C GLN A 109 -6.04 -7.71 -22.28
N LYS A 110 -5.76 -6.40 -22.14
CA LYS A 110 -5.89 -5.40 -23.20
C LYS A 110 -4.64 -4.52 -23.25
N GLN A 111 -4.41 -3.89 -24.40
CA GLN A 111 -3.26 -3.02 -24.66
C GLN A 111 -3.64 -1.53 -24.73
N GLU A 112 -4.92 -1.23 -24.95
CA GLU A 112 -5.45 0.13 -25.06
C GLU A 112 -6.24 0.52 -23.80
N PHE A 113 -6.06 1.77 -23.37
CA PHE A 113 -6.58 2.29 -22.11
C PHE A 113 -7.10 3.71 -22.27
N ASN A 114 -8.29 3.96 -21.75
CA ASN A 114 -8.96 5.26 -21.88
C ASN A 114 -8.42 6.31 -20.90
N SER A 115 -7.80 5.88 -19.79
CA SER A 115 -7.25 6.75 -18.75
C SER A 115 -6.13 6.05 -17.98
N PHE A 116 -5.40 6.78 -17.14
CA PHE A 116 -4.35 6.18 -16.33
C PHE A 116 -4.91 5.21 -15.28
N ASN A 117 -6.09 5.48 -14.69
CA ASN A 117 -6.75 4.51 -13.80
C ASN A 117 -7.20 3.25 -14.54
N ASP A 118 -7.62 3.35 -15.80
CA ASP A 118 -7.98 2.19 -16.64
C ASP A 118 -6.75 1.28 -16.89
N PHE A 119 -5.57 1.88 -17.05
CA PHE A 119 -4.27 1.16 -17.12
C PHE A 119 -3.83 0.61 -15.75
N PHE A 120 -3.91 1.41 -14.70
CA PHE A 120 -3.49 1.02 -13.36
C PHE A 120 -4.30 -0.17 -12.83
N THR A 121 -5.60 -0.17 -13.13
CA THR A 121 -6.55 -1.25 -12.79
C THR A 121 -6.69 -2.30 -13.90
N ARG A 122 -5.71 -2.41 -14.82
CA ARG A 122 -5.69 -3.40 -15.91
C ARG A 122 -5.96 -4.82 -15.39
N LYS A 123 -6.76 -5.60 -16.13
CA LYS A 123 -6.87 -7.04 -15.91
C LYS A 123 -5.72 -7.76 -16.61
N LEU A 124 -5.25 -8.86 -16.02
CA LEU A 124 -4.25 -9.74 -16.62
C LEU A 124 -4.92 -10.89 -17.39
N LYS A 125 -4.18 -11.51 -18.31
CA LYS A 125 -4.60 -12.75 -18.99
C LYS A 125 -4.76 -13.88 -17.96
N LYS A 126 -5.71 -14.79 -18.18
CA LYS A 126 -6.09 -15.87 -17.24
C LYS A 126 -4.90 -16.68 -16.68
N ASN A 127 -3.87 -16.92 -17.50
CA ASN A 127 -2.71 -17.74 -17.12
C ASN A 127 -1.50 -16.91 -16.66
N ALA A 128 -1.60 -15.58 -16.56
CA ALA A 128 -0.49 -14.71 -16.15
C ALA A 128 -0.15 -14.81 -14.65
N ARG A 129 -1.12 -15.27 -13.84
CA ARG A 129 -0.99 -15.49 -12.40
C ARG A 129 -1.60 -16.85 -12.05
N PRO A 130 -0.86 -17.95 -12.24
CA PRO A 130 -1.30 -19.27 -11.80
C PRO A 130 -1.53 -19.27 -10.28
N VAL A 131 -2.63 -19.86 -9.84
CA VAL A 131 -3.01 -19.92 -8.42
C VAL A 131 -2.71 -21.33 -7.92
N ASP A 132 -1.97 -21.46 -6.81
CA ASP A 132 -1.78 -22.75 -6.16
C ASP A 132 -3.14 -23.30 -5.66
N THR A 133 -3.50 -24.50 -6.12
CA THR A 133 -4.81 -25.13 -5.85
C THR A 133 -4.83 -26.02 -4.61
N GLY A 134 -3.72 -26.22 -3.90
CA GLY A 134 -3.64 -27.07 -2.72
C GLY A 134 -4.57 -26.59 -1.60
N ALA A 135 -5.42 -27.47 -1.07
CA ALA A 135 -6.43 -27.10 -0.05
C ALA A 135 -5.79 -26.59 1.26
N ASN A 136 -4.58 -27.04 1.56
CA ASN A 136 -3.75 -26.61 2.69
C ASN A 136 -2.84 -25.42 2.37
N ILE A 137 -2.97 -24.74 1.23
CA ILE A 137 -2.08 -23.66 0.79
C ILE A 137 -2.78 -22.31 0.80
N VAL A 138 -2.14 -21.31 1.43
CA VAL A 138 -2.50 -19.89 1.36
C VAL A 138 -1.71 -19.24 0.22
N VAL A 139 -2.40 -18.49 -0.64
CA VAL A 139 -1.75 -17.73 -1.73
C VAL A 139 -1.76 -16.24 -1.49
N SER A 140 -0.82 -15.52 -2.11
CA SER A 140 -0.80 -14.07 -2.09
C SER A 140 -2.06 -13.51 -2.76
N PRO A 141 -2.81 -12.62 -2.08
CA PRO A 141 -3.97 -11.95 -2.65
C PRO A 141 -3.62 -10.89 -3.71
N ALA A 142 -2.35 -10.48 -3.82
CA ALA A 142 -1.91 -9.41 -4.73
C ALA A 142 -0.46 -9.62 -5.22
N ASP A 143 -0.10 -8.92 -6.30
CA ASP A 143 1.31 -8.65 -6.59
C ASP A 143 1.82 -7.58 -5.62
N GLY A 144 3.06 -7.71 -5.13
CA GLY A 144 3.68 -6.65 -4.33
C GLY A 144 4.91 -7.13 -3.58
N LYS A 145 5.23 -6.44 -2.48
CA LYS A 145 6.32 -6.78 -1.56
C LYS A 145 5.75 -7.08 -0.18
N ILE A 146 6.02 -8.27 0.34
CA ILE A 146 5.47 -8.81 1.57
C ILE A 146 6.43 -8.64 2.75
N LEU A 147 5.85 -8.37 3.90
CA LEU A 147 6.44 -8.46 5.23
C LEU A 147 5.60 -9.45 6.05
N ALA A 148 6.23 -10.35 6.78
CA ALA A 148 5.54 -11.49 7.36
C ALA A 148 5.96 -11.78 8.81
N TYR A 149 4.96 -11.95 9.70
CA TYR A 149 5.14 -12.18 11.13
C TYR A 149 4.34 -13.40 11.56
N ALA A 150 5.03 -14.41 12.09
CA ALA A 150 4.39 -15.62 12.60
C ALA A 150 3.53 -15.35 13.85
N ASP A 151 3.93 -14.39 14.68
CA ASP A 151 3.22 -13.95 15.89
C ASP A 151 3.32 -12.43 16.03
N ILE A 152 2.17 -11.75 15.99
CA ILE A 152 2.05 -10.29 16.13
C ILE A 152 2.52 -9.82 17.50
N SER A 153 2.28 -10.59 18.57
CA SER A 153 2.59 -10.19 19.95
C SER A 153 4.09 -10.26 20.27
N ASN A 154 4.80 -11.19 19.62
CA ASN A 154 6.26 -11.29 19.65
C ASN A 154 6.93 -10.52 18.50
N SER A 155 6.15 -9.87 17.62
CA SER A 155 6.73 -9.00 16.61
C SER A 155 7.22 -7.71 17.28
N ASP A 156 8.54 -7.59 17.38
CA ASP A 156 9.20 -6.29 17.33
C ASP A 156 9.08 -5.68 15.91
N PHE A 157 7.95 -5.92 15.20
CA PHE A 157 7.68 -5.23 13.95
C PHE A 157 7.23 -3.81 14.23
N ILE A 158 8.29 -3.04 14.33
CA ILE A 158 8.38 -1.68 14.77
C ILE A 158 9.00 -1.03 13.53
N ILE A 159 8.17 -0.48 12.60
CA ILE A 159 8.74 0.36 11.53
C ILE A 159 9.31 1.59 12.23
N LYS A 160 10.56 1.48 12.67
CA LYS A 160 11.34 2.48 13.39
C LYS A 160 10.59 3.12 14.57
N GLY A 161 10.19 2.32 15.54
CA GLY A 161 9.62 2.75 16.84
C GLY A 161 8.18 2.30 17.13
N TYR A 162 7.39 1.89 16.13
CA TYR A 162 5.93 1.85 16.23
C TYR A 162 5.31 0.48 15.98
N ARG A 163 4.64 -0.09 16.98
CA ARG A 163 3.96 -1.41 16.93
C ARG A 163 2.64 -1.36 16.15
N PHE A 164 2.30 -2.44 15.45
CA PHE A 164 0.97 -2.63 14.85
C PHE A 164 -0.04 -3.05 15.94
N ASP A 165 -1.09 -2.24 16.15
CA ASP A 165 -2.18 -2.60 17.06
C ASP A 165 -3.39 -3.15 16.31
N VAL A 166 -3.64 -4.45 16.51
CA VAL A 166 -4.79 -5.19 15.96
C VAL A 166 -6.12 -4.56 16.38
N SER A 167 -6.21 -4.03 17.61
CA SER A 167 -7.45 -3.46 18.17
C SER A 167 -7.85 -2.20 17.41
N SER A 168 -6.92 -1.25 17.29
CA SER A 168 -7.08 -0.04 16.49
C SER A 168 -7.27 -0.36 15.01
N PHE A 169 -6.54 -1.35 14.46
CA PHE A 169 -6.67 -1.73 13.06
C PHE A 169 -8.07 -2.26 12.74
N LEU A 170 -8.61 -3.20 13.52
CA LEU A 170 -9.93 -3.76 13.25
C LEU A 170 -11.10 -2.86 13.69
N ASN A 171 -10.85 -1.93 14.61
CA ASN A 171 -11.90 -1.09 15.22
C ASN A 171 -13.13 -1.94 15.61
N ASP A 172 -12.83 -3.02 16.34
CA ASP A 172 -13.75 -4.11 16.63
C ASP A 172 -13.30 -4.84 17.91
N PRO A 173 -13.88 -4.51 19.08
CA PRO A 173 -13.43 -5.06 20.36
C PRO A 173 -13.80 -6.54 20.54
N GLU A 174 -14.74 -7.08 19.76
CA GLU A 174 -15.15 -8.49 19.80
C GLU A 174 -14.30 -9.35 18.85
N LEU A 175 -13.95 -8.82 17.68
CA LEU A 175 -13.13 -9.52 16.69
C LEU A 175 -11.64 -9.50 17.02
N ALA A 176 -11.11 -8.36 17.48
CA ALA A 176 -9.66 -8.17 17.66
C ALA A 176 -8.97 -9.21 18.58
N PRO A 177 -9.56 -9.65 19.72
CA PRO A 177 -8.95 -10.66 20.59
C PRO A 177 -8.62 -12.00 19.91
N LYS A 178 -9.24 -12.34 18.77
CA LYS A 178 -8.90 -13.55 18.01
C LYS A 178 -7.54 -13.46 17.30
N PHE A 179 -7.06 -12.25 17.02
CA PHE A 179 -5.90 -11.98 16.16
C PHE A 179 -4.69 -11.39 16.90
N ILE A 180 -4.79 -11.00 18.18
CA ILE A 180 -3.68 -10.35 18.93
C ILE A 180 -2.41 -11.20 19.08
N HIS A 181 -2.53 -12.54 19.05
CA HIS A 181 -1.40 -13.48 19.02
C HIS A 181 -1.34 -14.26 17.69
N GLY A 182 -1.98 -13.71 16.67
CA GLY A 182 -2.10 -14.27 15.33
C GLY A 182 -0.87 -14.01 14.46
N SER A 183 -0.95 -14.46 13.20
CA SER A 183 0.07 -14.12 12.20
C SER A 183 -0.39 -12.95 11.34
N LEU A 184 0.55 -12.07 10.98
CA LEU A 184 0.32 -10.85 10.19
C LEU A 184 1.16 -10.90 8.92
N LEU A 185 0.53 -10.66 7.77
CA LEU A 185 1.23 -10.41 6.51
C LEU A 185 0.78 -9.08 5.92
N ILE A 186 1.75 -8.23 5.57
CA ILE A 186 1.53 -6.91 4.97
C ILE A 186 2.13 -6.94 3.57
N ILE A 187 1.29 -6.79 2.54
CA ILE A 187 1.69 -6.79 1.13
C ILE A 187 1.54 -5.37 0.59
N ARG A 188 2.66 -4.67 0.40
CA ARG A 188 2.71 -3.33 -0.17
C ARG A 188 2.78 -3.43 -1.70
N LEU A 189 1.85 -2.76 -2.38
CA LEU A 189 1.84 -2.66 -3.83
C LEU A 189 2.52 -1.35 -4.24
N ALA A 190 3.64 -1.45 -4.93
CA ALA A 190 4.30 -0.34 -5.60
C ALA A 190 3.54 0.02 -6.89
N PRO A 191 3.56 1.28 -7.37
CA PRO A 191 2.71 1.72 -8.49
C PRO A 191 2.85 0.99 -9.83
N ALA A 192 3.90 0.17 -10.01
CA ALA A 192 4.11 -0.66 -11.20
C ALA A 192 3.35 -2.00 -11.15
N ASP A 193 2.98 -2.44 -9.94
CA ASP A 193 2.45 -3.77 -9.66
C ASP A 193 1.02 -3.94 -10.24
N TYR A 194 0.44 -5.13 -10.04
CA TYR A 194 -0.95 -5.41 -10.38
C TYR A 194 -1.87 -4.99 -9.22
N HIS A 195 -2.58 -3.87 -9.38
CA HIS A 195 -3.38 -3.26 -8.32
C HIS A 195 -4.80 -3.83 -8.14
N ARG A 196 -5.04 -5.08 -8.56
CA ARG A 196 -6.25 -5.83 -8.18
C ARG A 196 -5.90 -6.84 -7.08
N PHE A 197 -6.82 -7.03 -6.15
CA PHE A 197 -6.65 -7.92 -5.00
C PHE A 197 -7.71 -9.01 -5.02
N HIS A 198 -7.29 -10.19 -4.56
CA HIS A 198 -7.97 -11.47 -4.73
C HIS A 198 -8.11 -12.18 -3.37
N PHE A 199 -8.95 -13.21 -3.27
CA PHE A 199 -9.07 -13.98 -2.04
C PHE A 199 -7.90 -14.97 -1.88
N PRO A 200 -7.19 -15.00 -0.73
CA PRO A 200 -6.04 -15.88 -0.50
C PRO A 200 -6.43 -17.35 -0.25
N LEU A 201 -7.72 -17.60 -0.01
CA LEU A 201 -8.33 -18.87 0.35
C LEU A 201 -9.74 -18.94 -0.22
N ASN A 202 -10.29 -20.15 -0.35
CA ASN A 202 -11.73 -20.35 -0.52
C ASN A 202 -12.43 -20.28 0.85
N GLY A 203 -13.72 -19.97 0.88
CA GLY A 203 -14.47 -19.93 2.13
C GLY A 203 -15.79 -19.17 2.04
N THR A 204 -16.33 -18.83 3.20
CA THR A 204 -17.52 -17.97 3.34
C THR A 204 -17.10 -16.62 3.89
N ILE A 205 -17.57 -15.53 3.29
CA ILE A 205 -17.22 -14.16 3.71
C ILE A 205 -18.35 -13.42 4.41
N THR A 206 -17.99 -12.52 5.32
CA THR A 206 -18.90 -11.49 5.84
C THR A 206 -19.15 -10.40 4.80
N LYS A 207 -20.10 -9.50 5.08
CA LYS A 207 -20.13 -8.20 4.42
C LYS A 207 -18.81 -7.44 4.68
N ASN A 208 -18.40 -6.63 3.70
CA ASN A 208 -17.25 -5.73 3.82
C ASN A 208 -17.51 -4.65 4.88
N LYS A 209 -16.61 -4.52 5.86
CA LYS A 209 -16.62 -3.46 6.88
C LYS A 209 -15.68 -2.35 6.46
N GLN A 210 -16.21 -1.14 6.29
CA GLN A 210 -15.41 0.05 6.00
C GLN A 210 -15.02 0.76 7.30
N ILE A 211 -13.79 1.24 7.38
CA ILE A 211 -13.32 2.13 8.45
C ILE A 211 -12.81 3.41 7.81
N ASP A 212 -13.44 4.53 8.19
CA ASP A 212 -12.97 5.85 7.81
C ASP A 212 -11.61 6.17 8.44
N GLY A 213 -10.81 6.93 7.70
CA GLY A 213 -9.49 7.36 8.13
C GLY A 213 -8.89 8.37 7.14
N ASP A 214 -7.64 8.74 7.41
CA ASP A 214 -6.84 9.62 6.58
C ASP A 214 -6.28 8.87 5.34
N TYR A 215 -5.44 9.54 4.56
CA TYR A 215 -4.70 8.97 3.43
C TYR A 215 -3.22 9.31 3.57
N TYR A 216 -2.55 8.80 4.62
CA TYR A 216 -1.09 8.83 4.78
C TYR A 216 -0.42 7.88 3.79
N SER A 217 0.83 8.15 3.40
CA SER A 217 1.49 7.37 2.34
C SER A 217 2.09 6.10 2.92
N VAL A 218 1.84 4.97 2.26
CA VAL A 218 2.51 3.68 2.53
C VAL A 218 3.81 3.53 1.73
N ASN A 219 4.29 4.61 1.09
CA ASN A 219 5.61 4.61 0.48
C ASN A 219 6.69 4.37 1.56
N PRO A 220 7.76 3.60 1.28
CA PRO A 220 8.82 3.34 2.26
C PRO A 220 9.41 4.60 2.92
N TYR A 221 9.53 5.73 2.23
CA TYR A 221 9.98 6.99 2.83
C TYR A 221 9.05 7.54 3.92
N ALA A 222 7.74 7.29 3.80
CA ALA A 222 6.74 7.70 4.77
C ALA A 222 6.59 6.67 5.92
N LEU A 223 6.59 5.38 5.58
CA LEU A 223 6.66 4.29 6.55
C LEU A 223 7.92 4.41 7.44
N ARG A 224 9.07 4.79 6.85
CA ARG A 224 10.34 5.14 7.52
C ARG A 224 10.22 6.29 8.56
N LYS A 225 9.05 6.92 8.73
CA LYS A 225 8.77 7.92 9.78
C LYS A 225 7.63 7.54 10.73
N LYS A 226 6.62 6.76 10.33
CA LYS A 226 5.47 6.34 11.18
C LYS A 226 4.85 5.01 10.71
N ALA A 227 4.84 3.97 11.56
CA ALA A 227 4.11 2.72 11.24
C ALA A 227 2.59 2.83 11.44
N GLU A 228 2.14 3.73 12.31
CA GLU A 228 0.71 3.99 12.63
C GLU A 228 -0.15 4.29 11.39
N ILE A 229 0.48 4.65 10.27
CA ILE A 229 -0.13 4.91 8.96
C ILE A 229 -1.18 3.85 8.58
N PHE A 230 -0.94 2.56 8.83
CA PHE A 230 -1.90 1.51 8.50
C PHE A 230 -3.19 1.57 9.33
N CYS A 231 -3.10 1.97 10.60
CA CYS A 231 -4.25 2.11 11.50
C CYS A 231 -4.97 3.46 11.35
N LEU A 232 -4.25 4.49 10.89
CA LEU A 232 -4.77 5.84 10.66
C LEU A 232 -5.47 5.98 9.29
N ASN A 233 -5.13 5.14 8.32
CA ASN A 233 -5.67 5.25 6.96
C ASN A 233 -7.08 4.70 6.81
N LYS A 234 -7.85 5.24 5.84
CA LYS A 234 -9.05 4.58 5.35
C LYS A 234 -8.69 3.17 4.88
N ARG A 235 -9.44 2.21 5.38
CA ARG A 235 -9.31 0.80 5.08
C ARG A 235 -10.67 0.12 5.05
N GLU A 236 -10.71 -1.04 4.41
CA GLU A 236 -11.88 -1.89 4.35
C GLU A 236 -11.43 -3.32 4.64
N TYR A 237 -12.27 -4.14 5.24
CA TYR A 237 -11.94 -5.54 5.44
C TYR A 237 -13.14 -6.47 5.36
N THR A 238 -12.82 -7.71 5.01
CA THR A 238 -13.75 -8.83 4.98
C THR A 238 -13.20 -9.94 5.87
N LEU A 239 -14.07 -10.53 6.70
CA LEU A 239 -13.73 -11.72 7.46
C LEU A 239 -14.07 -12.94 6.61
N LEU A 240 -13.06 -13.75 6.31
CA LEU A 240 -13.17 -15.00 5.53
C LEU A 240 -13.10 -16.17 6.50
N SER A 241 -14.17 -16.97 6.56
CA SER A 241 -14.22 -18.22 7.32
C SER A 241 -13.86 -19.40 6.41
N ASN A 242 -12.83 -20.14 6.80
CA ASN A 242 -12.32 -21.33 6.11
C ASN A 242 -12.26 -22.53 7.10
N PRO A 243 -12.69 -23.74 6.70
CA PRO A 243 -12.72 -24.90 7.61
C PRO A 243 -11.36 -25.33 8.19
N LEU A 244 -10.25 -25.03 7.52
CA LEU A 244 -8.90 -25.38 7.93
C LEU A 244 -8.22 -24.20 8.65
N PHE A 245 -8.27 -23.01 8.04
CA PHE A 245 -7.56 -21.82 8.51
C PHE A 245 -8.33 -20.99 9.54
N GLY A 246 -9.58 -21.35 9.88
CA GLY A 246 -10.41 -20.57 10.81
C GLY A 246 -10.91 -19.28 10.18
N GLU A 247 -10.97 -18.22 10.98
CA GLU A 247 -11.24 -16.86 10.50
C GLU A 247 -9.95 -16.15 10.06
N VAL A 248 -10.02 -15.51 8.89
CA VAL A 248 -8.93 -14.74 8.31
C VAL A 248 -9.46 -13.35 7.95
N VAL A 249 -8.81 -12.30 8.44
CA VAL A 249 -9.12 -10.94 7.98
C VAL A 249 -8.37 -10.71 6.67
N VAL A 250 -9.11 -10.38 5.61
CA VAL A 250 -8.57 -9.86 4.35
C VAL A 250 -8.91 -8.38 4.30
N ALA A 251 -7.90 -7.53 4.48
CA ALA A 251 -8.05 -6.08 4.60
C ALA A 251 -7.31 -5.32 3.51
N GLU A 252 -7.93 -4.28 2.99
CA GLU A 252 -7.36 -3.34 2.04
C GLU A 252 -7.15 -1.97 2.70
N VAL A 253 -5.92 -1.46 2.63
CA VAL A 253 -5.56 -0.16 3.18
C VAL A 253 -5.21 0.78 2.03
N GLY A 254 -5.98 1.87 1.90
CA GLY A 254 -5.66 2.95 0.97
C GLY A 254 -4.55 3.84 1.55
N ALA A 255 -3.84 4.57 0.71
CA ALA A 255 -2.80 5.51 1.14
C ALA A 255 -2.89 6.84 0.37
N THR A 256 -1.94 7.76 0.61
CA THR A 256 -1.87 9.02 -0.14
C THR A 256 -1.93 8.77 -1.65
N LEU A 257 -2.71 9.62 -2.32
CA LEU A 257 -3.04 9.57 -3.75
C LEU A 257 -4.00 8.46 -4.17
N VAL A 258 -4.28 7.42 -3.36
CA VAL A 258 -5.24 6.35 -3.72
C VAL A 258 -6.61 6.94 -3.99
N GLY A 259 -7.03 6.85 -5.25
CA GLY A 259 -8.31 7.39 -5.70
C GLY A 259 -9.53 6.72 -5.06
N SER A 260 -9.48 5.39 -4.82
CA SER A 260 -10.51 4.59 -4.15
C SER A 260 -10.04 3.14 -3.92
N ILE A 261 -10.55 2.50 -2.87
CA ILE A 261 -10.69 1.04 -2.78
C ILE A 261 -12.02 0.71 -3.46
N VAL A 262 -12.04 -0.25 -4.39
CA VAL A 262 -13.24 -0.69 -5.09
C VAL A 262 -13.41 -2.19 -4.91
N GLN A 263 -14.41 -2.61 -4.15
CA GLN A 263 -14.82 -4.01 -4.06
C GLN A 263 -15.60 -4.37 -5.34
N THR A 264 -15.28 -5.50 -5.97
CA THR A 264 -15.96 -6.01 -7.18
C THR A 264 -16.66 -7.34 -6.97
N PHE A 265 -16.35 -8.06 -5.89
CA PHE A 265 -16.99 -9.32 -5.56
C PHE A 265 -18.41 -9.14 -5.01
N GLU A 266 -19.35 -9.94 -5.51
CA GLU A 266 -20.73 -10.02 -5.04
C GLU A 266 -21.05 -11.46 -4.59
N GLY A 267 -21.63 -11.61 -3.40
CA GLY A 267 -22.01 -12.89 -2.83
C GLY A 267 -21.42 -13.14 -1.44
N SER A 268 -21.42 -14.40 -1.01
CA SER A 268 -20.90 -14.82 0.31
C SER A 268 -19.98 -16.03 0.27
N ILE A 269 -19.84 -16.73 -0.86
CA ILE A 269 -18.97 -17.91 -1.01
C ILE A 269 -17.90 -17.57 -2.04
N VAL A 270 -16.62 -17.66 -1.65
CA VAL A 270 -15.48 -17.24 -2.46
C VAL A 270 -14.57 -18.42 -2.79
N ASN A 271 -13.93 -18.36 -3.96
CA ASN A 271 -12.88 -19.30 -4.36
C ASN A 271 -11.50 -18.68 -4.17
N LYS A 272 -10.50 -19.52 -3.90
CA LYS A 272 -9.10 -19.08 -3.81
C LYS A 272 -8.64 -18.51 -5.17
N GLY A 273 -8.06 -17.31 -5.15
CA GLY A 273 -7.65 -16.57 -6.34
C GLY A 273 -8.77 -15.81 -7.06
N GLU A 274 -10.01 -15.84 -6.56
CA GLU A 274 -11.11 -15.05 -7.12
C GLU A 274 -10.91 -13.55 -6.86
N GLU A 275 -11.29 -12.69 -7.81
CA GLU A 275 -11.12 -11.23 -7.67
C GLU A 275 -12.04 -10.70 -6.56
N LYS A 276 -11.47 -10.01 -5.57
CA LYS A 276 -12.20 -9.33 -4.50
C LYS A 276 -12.47 -7.86 -4.87
N GLY A 277 -11.49 -7.21 -5.48
CA GLY A 277 -11.56 -5.79 -5.84
C GLY A 277 -10.28 -5.23 -6.45
N PHE A 278 -10.18 -3.90 -6.51
CA PHE A 278 -8.99 -3.20 -6.98
C PHE A 278 -8.80 -1.82 -6.35
N PHE A 279 -7.55 -1.34 -6.38
CA PHE A 279 -7.19 0.02 -6.00
C PHE A 279 -7.08 0.91 -7.25
N LYS A 280 -7.69 2.10 -7.23
CA LYS A 280 -7.34 3.16 -8.19
C LYS A 280 -5.95 3.76 -7.88
N PHE A 281 -5.37 4.52 -8.82
CA PHE A 281 -4.00 5.04 -8.72
C PHE A 281 -3.65 5.60 -7.35
N GLY A 282 -2.50 5.18 -6.79
CA GLY A 282 -1.95 5.58 -5.50
C GLY A 282 -1.16 4.44 -4.86
N GLY A 283 -0.60 4.66 -3.66
CA GLY A 283 0.07 3.58 -2.91
C GLY A 283 -0.94 2.70 -2.18
N SER A 284 -0.91 1.38 -2.37
CA SER A 284 -1.90 0.48 -1.75
C SER A 284 -1.25 -0.63 -0.93
N THR A 285 -2.01 -1.20 0.00
CA THR A 285 -1.54 -2.31 0.84
C THR A 285 -2.68 -3.29 1.09
N VAL A 286 -2.40 -4.58 0.99
CA VAL A 286 -3.29 -5.65 1.48
C VAL A 286 -2.69 -6.21 2.76
N VAL A 287 -3.52 -6.39 3.78
CA VAL A 287 -3.14 -6.95 5.08
C VAL A 287 -3.94 -8.24 5.30
N LEU A 288 -3.23 -9.30 5.69
CA LEU A 288 -3.82 -10.54 6.16
C LEU A 288 -3.57 -10.71 7.65
N LEU A 289 -4.62 -11.01 8.41
CA LEU A 289 -4.50 -11.47 9.81
C LEU A 289 -5.09 -12.87 9.90
N PHE A 290 -4.32 -13.80 10.45
CA PHE A 290 -4.73 -15.17 10.76
C PHE A 290 -4.84 -15.32 12.28
N GLU A 291 -5.80 -16.12 12.77
CA GLU A 291 -5.79 -16.52 14.18
C GLU A 291 -4.47 -17.24 14.54
N LYS A 292 -4.16 -17.30 15.84
CA LYS A 292 -2.98 -18.00 16.35
C LYS A 292 -2.93 -19.45 15.86
N ASP A 293 -1.74 -19.89 15.44
CA ASP A 293 -1.43 -21.26 15.04
C ASP A 293 -2.24 -21.79 13.83
N LYS A 294 -2.86 -20.92 13.00
CA LYS A 294 -3.59 -21.34 11.80
C LYS A 294 -2.74 -21.47 10.52
N ILE A 295 -1.64 -20.74 10.44
CA ILE A 295 -0.77 -20.69 9.26
C ILE A 295 0.68 -20.94 9.65
N ARG A 296 1.37 -21.76 8.84
CA ARG A 296 2.83 -21.81 8.74
C ARG A 296 3.23 -20.97 7.53
N ILE A 297 3.65 -19.74 7.77
CA ILE A 297 4.21 -18.84 6.74
C ILE A 297 5.48 -19.47 6.17
N ASP A 298 5.73 -19.29 4.87
CA ASP A 298 6.96 -19.78 4.24
C ASP A 298 8.21 -19.15 4.88
N GLN A 299 9.23 -19.98 5.13
CA GLN A 299 10.38 -19.61 5.95
C GLN A 299 11.22 -18.48 5.35
N ASP A 300 11.29 -18.38 4.03
CA ASP A 300 12.04 -17.33 3.34
C ASP A 300 11.44 -15.95 3.58
N LEU A 301 10.10 -15.85 3.60
CA LEU A 301 9.38 -14.61 3.91
C LEU A 301 9.67 -14.13 5.34
N LEU A 302 9.70 -15.07 6.30
CA LEU A 302 10.02 -14.77 7.70
C LEU A 302 11.48 -14.32 7.85
N THR A 303 12.44 -15.06 7.28
CA THR A 303 13.88 -14.75 7.38
C THR A 303 14.22 -13.43 6.70
N ASN A 304 13.69 -13.14 5.52
CA ASN A 304 13.92 -11.85 4.85
C ASN A 304 13.32 -10.69 5.64
N THR A 305 12.15 -10.90 6.24
CA THR A 305 11.50 -9.90 7.11
C THR A 305 12.33 -9.63 8.37
N GLU A 306 12.88 -10.65 9.01
CA GLU A 306 13.80 -10.53 10.16
C GLU A 306 15.09 -9.77 9.80
N MET A 307 15.59 -9.96 8.58
CA MET A 307 16.71 -9.17 8.02
C MET A 307 16.32 -7.73 7.64
N GLY A 308 15.05 -7.33 7.79
CA GLY A 308 14.55 -5.99 7.49
C GLY A 308 14.19 -5.73 6.02
N TYR A 309 14.07 -6.78 5.20
CA TYR A 309 13.71 -6.69 3.79
C TYR A 309 12.26 -7.11 3.54
N GLU A 310 11.55 -6.35 2.71
CA GLU A 310 10.32 -6.82 2.07
C GLU A 310 10.68 -7.83 0.96
N THR A 311 9.85 -8.85 0.73
CA THR A 311 10.09 -9.88 -0.30
C THR A 311 9.06 -9.81 -1.42
N THR A 312 9.42 -9.91 -2.69
CA THR A 312 8.42 -9.89 -3.79
C THR A 312 7.51 -11.11 -3.74
N VAL A 313 6.21 -10.92 -3.95
CA VAL A 313 5.24 -11.99 -4.20
C VAL A 313 4.33 -11.60 -5.36
N LYS A 314 3.88 -12.59 -6.14
CA LYS A 314 2.88 -12.43 -7.20
C LYS A 314 1.51 -12.95 -6.71
N MET A 315 0.43 -12.38 -7.20
CA MET A 315 -0.93 -12.88 -6.92
C MET A 315 -1.04 -14.36 -7.33
N GLY A 316 -1.60 -15.20 -6.45
CA GLY A 316 -1.72 -16.65 -6.67
C GLY A 316 -0.51 -17.49 -6.26
N GLU A 317 0.63 -16.86 -5.97
CA GLU A 317 1.83 -17.51 -5.45
C GLU A 317 1.62 -17.96 -3.99
N ARG A 318 2.10 -19.16 -3.61
CA ARG A 318 2.08 -19.64 -2.22
C ARG A 318 2.84 -18.67 -1.29
N ILE A 319 2.26 -18.36 -0.13
CA ILE A 319 2.89 -17.56 0.95
C ILE A 319 2.92 -18.28 2.30
N GLY A 320 2.30 -19.44 2.38
CA GLY A 320 2.27 -20.29 3.56
C GLY A 320 1.29 -21.44 3.39
N GLU A 321 1.22 -22.30 4.40
CA GLU A 321 0.37 -23.49 4.42
C GLU A 321 -0.29 -23.69 5.80
N LEU A 322 -1.17 -24.69 5.89
CA LEU A 322 -1.78 -25.10 7.14
C LEU A 322 -0.71 -25.56 8.15
N LYS A 323 -0.84 -25.13 9.40
CA LYS A 323 0.06 -25.51 10.50
C LYS A 323 -0.35 -26.82 11.16
#